data_AF-A0A238FKT8-F1
#
_entry.id   AF-A0A238FKT8-F1
#
_cell.length_a   1.000
_cell.length_b   1.000
_cell.length_c   1.000
_cell.angle_alpha   90.00
_cell.angle_beta   90.00
_cell.angle_gamma   90.00
#
_symmetry.space_group_name_H-M   'P 1'
#
loop_
_entity.id
_entity.type
_entity.pdbx_description
1 polymer ?
#
loop_
_entity_poly.entity_id
_entity_poly.type
_entity_poly.pdbx_seq_one_letter_code
_entity_poly.pdbx_strand_id
1 'polypeptide(L)'
;MSTLTLRQLKFQARNLYKELQYLAREYPDKNYPIQKKLHGCFSAFVGADRDKVELGIKRAEFIKKELEALYFLRKYRAMKKTYYN
;
A
#
# COMPACT_ATOMS: atom_id res chain seq x y z
N MET A 1 -22.42 6.35 -13.88
CA MET A 1 -21.10 6.03 -13.28
C MET A 1 -20.11 7.09 -13.74
N SER A 2 -19.87 8.11 -12.92
CA SER A 2 -18.95 9.21 -13.25
C SER A 2 -17.52 8.68 -13.40
N THR A 3 -17.00 8.71 -14.62
CA THR A 3 -15.63 8.30 -14.93
C THR A 3 -14.64 9.28 -14.30
N LEU A 4 -13.80 8.81 -13.38
CA LEU A 4 -12.75 9.64 -12.77
C LEU A 4 -11.76 10.13 -13.83
N THR A 5 -11.44 11.42 -13.76
CA THR A 5 -10.42 12.05 -14.61
C THR A 5 -9.00 11.56 -14.25
N LEU A 6 -8.06 11.64 -15.20
CA LEU A 6 -6.67 11.26 -14.95
C LEU A 6 -6.03 12.04 -13.78
N ARG A 7 -6.41 13.31 -13.60
CA ARG A 7 -5.96 14.14 -12.49
C ARG A 7 -6.43 13.58 -11.13
N GLN A 8 -7.69 13.15 -11.05
CA GLN A 8 -8.24 12.55 -9.83
C GLN A 8 -7.56 11.21 -9.51
N LEU A 9 -7.31 10.38 -10.52
CA LEU A 9 -6.60 9.10 -10.33
C LEU A 9 -5.16 9.32 -9.85
N LYS A 10 -4.44 10.31 -10.40
CA LYS A 10 -3.10 10.67 -9.92
C LYS A 10 -3.11 11.14 -8.46
N PHE A 11 -4.14 11.88 -8.05
CA PHE A 11 -4.32 12.29 -6.66
C PHE A 11 -4.57 11.07 -5.74
N GLN A 12 -5.45 10.15 -6.14
CA GLN A 12 -5.72 8.91 -5.42
C GLN A 12 -4.45 8.06 -5.29
N ALA A 13 -3.69 7.86 -6.37
CA ALA A 13 -2.43 7.14 -6.35
C ALA A 13 -1.40 7.78 -5.39
N ARG A 14 -1.33 9.12 -5.35
CA ARG A 14 -0.45 9.84 -4.42
C ARG A 14 -0.83 9.62 -2.96
N ASN A 15 -2.12 9.60 -2.64
CA ASN A 15 -2.58 9.33 -1.28
C ASN A 15 -2.30 7.89 -0.88
N LEU A 16 -2.60 6.94 -1.77
CA LEU A 16 -2.35 5.52 -1.55
C LEU A 16 -0.86 5.23 -1.34
N TYR A 17 0.03 5.92 -2.07
CA TYR A 17 1.47 5.84 -1.85
C TYR A 17 1.87 6.23 -0.42
N LYS A 18 1.32 7.32 0.12
CA LYS A 18 1.61 7.77 1.49
C LYS A 18 1.11 6.77 2.54
N GLU A 19 -0.08 6.21 2.34
CA GLU A 19 -0.64 5.19 3.22
C GLU A 19 0.21 3.92 3.23
N LEU A 20 0.59 3.42 2.04
CA LEU A 20 1.47 2.27 1.92
C LEU A 20 2.84 2.54 2.53
N GLN A 21 3.39 3.75 2.37
CA GLN A 21 4.67 4.13 2.97
C GLN A 21 4.59 4.15 4.51
N TYR A 22 3.45 4.52 5.09
CA TYR A 22 3.21 4.44 6.53
C TYR A 22 3.15 2.98 6.99
N LEU A 23 2.32 2.15 6.35
CA LEU A 23 2.19 0.73 6.68
C LEU A 23 3.50 -0.05 6.52
N ALA A 24 4.30 0.30 5.51
CA ALA A 24 5.59 -0.32 5.24
C ALA A 24 6.62 -0.15 6.38
N ARG A 25 6.46 0.85 7.26
CA ARG A 25 7.33 1.01 8.45
C ARG A 25 7.16 -0.12 9.46
N GLU A 26 5.96 -0.71 9.49
CA GLU A 26 5.59 -1.78 10.40
C GLU A 26 5.81 -3.18 9.77
N TYR A 27 6.48 -3.24 8.61
CA TYR A 27 6.77 -4.48 7.93
C TYR A 27 7.67 -5.38 8.79
N PRO A 28 7.37 -6.68 8.94
CA PRO A 28 8.06 -7.54 9.90
C PRO A 28 9.53 -7.80 9.56
N ASP A 29 9.90 -7.80 8.27
CA ASP A 29 11.27 -7.99 7.83
C ASP A 29 11.99 -6.65 7.62
N LYS A 30 12.96 -6.35 8.50
CA LYS A 30 13.77 -5.12 8.43
C LYS A 30 14.79 -5.11 7.29
N ASN A 31 15.20 -6.28 6.80
CA ASN A 31 16.17 -6.40 5.71
C ASN A 31 15.49 -6.29 4.35
N TYR A 32 14.16 -6.42 4.30
CA TYR A 32 13.41 -6.29 3.07
C TYR A 32 13.32 -4.81 2.65
N PRO A 33 13.81 -4.43 1.45
CA PRO A 33 13.86 -3.03 1.01
C PRO A 33 12.49 -2.56 0.48
N ILE A 34 11.46 -2.64 1.33
CA ILE A 34 10.06 -2.38 0.95
C ILE A 34 9.85 -0.97 0.41
N GLN A 35 10.49 0.04 0.99
CA GLN A 35 10.32 1.44 0.54
C GLN A 35 10.89 1.64 -0.86
N LYS A 36 12.05 1.04 -1.16
CA LYS A 36 12.67 1.12 -2.49
C LYS A 36 11.81 0.43 -3.53
N LYS A 37 11.27 -0.76 -3.21
CA LYS A 37 10.36 -1.49 -4.10
C LYS A 37 9.05 -0.73 -4.32
N LEU A 38 8.45 -0.18 -3.26
CA LEU A 38 7.25 0.63 -3.34
C LEU A 38 7.48 1.84 -4.25
N HIS A 39 8.56 2.59 -4.03
CA HIS A 39 8.89 3.73 -4.87
C HIS A 39 9.12 3.31 -6.33
N GLY A 40 9.88 2.24 -6.58
CA GLY A 40 10.11 1.71 -7.93
C GLY A 40 8.82 1.32 -8.65
N CYS A 41 7.89 0.65 -7.97
CA CYS A 41 6.59 0.29 -8.51
C CYS A 41 5.78 1.52 -8.93
N PHE A 42 5.68 2.55 -8.08
CA PHE A 42 4.93 3.77 -8.40
C PHE A 42 5.61 4.60 -9.50
N SER A 43 6.94 4.68 -9.49
CA SER A 43 7.72 5.38 -10.51
C SER A 43 7.55 4.76 -11.90
N ALA A 44 7.34 3.45 -12.00
CA ALA A 44 7.07 2.77 -13.28
C ALA A 44 5.73 3.18 -13.93
N PHE A 45 4.80 3.79 -13.18
CA PHE A 45 3.53 4.32 -13.71
C PHE A 45 3.58 5.81 -14.05
N VAL A 46 4.75 6.45 -13.97
CA VAL A 46 4.91 7.85 -14.39
C VAL A 46 4.71 7.94 -15.90
N GLY A 47 3.79 8.81 -16.33
CA GLY A 47 3.45 8.97 -17.75
C GLY A 47 2.49 7.90 -18.30
N ALA A 48 1.99 6.98 -17.47
CA ALA A 48 1.06 5.95 -17.91
C ALA A 48 -0.34 6.49 -18.26
N ASP A 49 -1.02 5.75 -19.13
CA ASP A 49 -2.40 6.02 -19.54
C ASP A 49 -3.39 5.82 -18.40
N ARG A 50 -4.58 6.41 -18.53
CA ARG A 50 -5.66 6.36 -17.53
C ARG A 50 -5.97 4.94 -17.06
N ASP A 51 -6.13 4.00 -18.00
CA ASP A 51 -6.54 2.63 -17.69
C ASP A 51 -5.45 1.87 -16.92
N LYS A 52 -4.17 2.13 -17.25
CA LYS A 52 -3.01 1.57 -16.54
C LYS A 52 -2.93 2.11 -15.12
N VAL A 53 -3.16 3.42 -14.93
CA VAL A 53 -3.17 4.03 -13.59
C VAL A 53 -4.32 3.46 -12.76
N GLU A 54 -5.52 3.32 -13.34
CA GLU A 54 -6.67 2.75 -12.63
C GLU A 54 -6.41 1.30 -12.20
N LEU A 55 -5.84 0.47 -13.09
CA LEU A 55 -5.46 -0.89 -12.76
C LEU A 55 -4.36 -0.93 -11.68
N GLY A 56 -3.38 -0.03 -11.77
CA GLY A 56 -2.31 0.11 -10.77
C GLY A 56 -2.86 0.45 -9.39
N ILE A 57 -3.83 1.36 -9.31
CA ILE A 57 -4.51 1.73 -8.05
C ILE A 57 -5.24 0.52 -7.46
N LYS A 58 -6.02 -0.22 -8.26
CA LYS A 58 -6.73 -1.43 -7.79
C LYS A 58 -5.77 -2.47 -7.21
N ARG A 59 -4.61 -2.68 -7.86
CA ARG A 59 -3.57 -3.58 -7.35
C ARG A 59 -2.96 -3.08 -6.04
N ALA A 60 -2.65 -1.79 -5.97
CA ALA A 60 -2.09 -1.18 -4.76
C ALA A 60 -3.08 -1.20 -3.58
N GLU A 61 -4.39 -1.07 -3.82
CA GLU A 61 -5.43 -1.23 -2.80
C GLU A 61 -5.49 -2.66 -2.25
N PHE A 62 -5.29 -3.67 -3.10
CA PHE A 62 -5.19 -5.05 -2.64
C PHE A 62 -3.96 -5.25 -1.74
N ILE A 63 -2.79 -4.77 -2.18
CA ILE A 63 -1.56 -4.82 -1.39
C ILE A 63 -1.71 -4.10 -0.04
N LYS A 64 -2.41 -2.95 -0.01
CA LYS A 64 -2.72 -2.24 1.23
C LYS A 64 -3.46 -3.14 2.23
N LYS A 65 -4.48 -3.87 1.79
CA LYS A 65 -5.24 -4.79 2.64
C LYS A 65 -4.39 -5.93 3.18
N GLU A 66 -3.46 -6.46 2.37
CA GLU A 66 -2.51 -7.49 2.82
C GLU A 66 -1.59 -6.96 3.92
N LEU A 67 -1.05 -5.74 3.75
CA LEU A 67 -0.23 -5.06 4.75
C LEU A 67 -1.00 -4.78 6.05
N GLU A 68 -2.25 -4.33 5.94
CA GLU A 68 -3.13 -4.11 7.09
C GLU A 68 -3.39 -5.43 7.85
N ALA A 69 -3.65 -6.53 7.14
CA ALA A 69 -3.83 -7.84 7.75
C ALA A 69 -2.57 -8.29 8.52
N LEU A 70 -1.37 -8.08 7.95
CA LEU A 70 -0.10 -8.35 8.64
C LEU A 70 0.05 -7.49 9.90
N TYR A 71 -0.27 -6.20 9.81
CA TYR A 71 -0.24 -5.28 10.93
C TYR A 71 -1.17 -5.73 12.06
N PHE A 72 -2.43 -6.08 11.74
CA PHE A 72 -3.40 -6.57 12.72
C PHE A 72 -2.97 -7.89 13.35
N LEU A 73 -2.44 -8.82 12.56
CA LEU A 73 -1.95 -10.11 13.06
C LEU A 73 -0.82 -9.92 14.07
N ARG A 74 0.11 -9.00 13.80
CA ARG A 74 1.19 -8.66 14.75
C ARG A 74 0.63 -8.10 16.06
N LYS A 75 -0.33 -7.16 15.99
CA LYS A 75 -0.99 -6.59 17.18
C LYS A 75 -1.72 -7.67 17.98
N TYR A 76 -2.46 -8.55 17.31
CA TYR A 76 -3.15 -9.66 17.95
C TYR A 76 -2.17 -10.61 18.66
N ARG A 77 -1.05 -10.98 18.01
CA ARG A 77 0.00 -11.83 18.61
C ARG A 77 0.59 -11.21 19.88
N ALA A 78 0.86 -9.90 19.85
CA ALA A 78 1.37 -9.17 21.02
C ALA A 78 0.36 -9.17 22.17
N MET A 79 -0.91 -8.84 21.87
CA MET A 79 -1.99 -8.86 22.86
C MET A 79 -2.17 -10.27 23.46
N LYS A 80 -2.19 -11.31 22.62
CA LYS A 80 -2.34 -12.68 23.08
C LYS A 80 -1.24 -13.07 24.06
N LYS A 81 0.02 -12.70 23.77
CA LYS A 81 1.16 -12.95 24.66
C LYS A 81 1.03 -12.22 26.00
N THR A 82 0.48 -11.01 26.02
CA THR A 82 0.34 -10.24 27.27
C THR A 82 -0.75 -10.79 28.18
N TYR A 83 -1.90 -11.20 27.61
CA TYR A 83 -3.10 -11.55 28.40
C TYR A 83 -3.31 -13.06 28.62
N TYR A 84 -2.69 -13.91 27.81
CA TYR A 84 -2.87 -15.38 27.88
C TYR A 84 -1.56 -16.12 28.18
N ASN A 85 -0.56 -15.41 28.73
CA ASN A 85 0.59 -16.03 29.38
C ASN A 85 0.26 -16.37 30.83
#